data_AF-A0A183NEV2-F1
#
_entry.id   AF-A0A183NEV2-F1
#
_cell.length_a   1.000
_cell.length_b   1.000
_cell.length_c   1.000
_cell.angle_alpha   90.00
_cell.angle_beta   90.00
_cell.angle_gamma   90.00
#
_symmetry.space_group_name_H-M   'P 1'
#
loop_
_entity.id
_entity.type
_entity.pdbx_description
1 polymer ?
#
loop_
_entity_poly.entity_id
_entity_poly.type
_entity_poly.pdbx_seq_one_letter_code
_entity_poly.pdbx_strand_id
1 'polypeptide(L)'
;MKRSFSEDTNPDHDLLHGSTSQLDSTPPISKRLISAASEPISFIRISSLEELDKRALQLQNKKLWEALMERRAAIAELKERIEHLENRQTKDDALLCVVNRYWNQLDEDSLIILQRFDSDAEEEISTSTESFLKQLASWDKEEVPEKLQERVHFSKRIIARLLSAYEKQVLLISLMVTHQFRLRQLLGNTTETASVSVGSEISDNILPIHSSSSAPHGTQNSDSEGNNQSTSSSQEPASTTCSRSGAVDLHEEITLLNKENLRLQSLCTNLHSKHRQSSLRLRELQDLAQTNSDASAEWQAKYEDLDYKLAEAMKQVTRLDHRLYEAQEKNKKMEVELSALKCSDSPGIYLIWFSYFFYY
;
A
#
# COMPACT_ATOMS: atom_id res chain seq x y z
N MET A 1 -37.65 35.56 -2.55
CA MET A 1 -38.59 35.82 -1.42
C MET A 1 -39.77 34.87 -1.62
N LYS A 2 -40.15 33.92 -0.77
CA LYS A 2 -39.96 33.66 0.67
C LYS A 2 -40.01 32.13 0.90
N ARG A 3 -39.32 31.68 1.95
CA ARG A 3 -39.47 30.36 2.61
C ARG A 3 -40.93 30.12 3.03
N SER A 4 -41.36 28.85 3.08
CA SER A 4 -41.99 28.19 4.25
C SER A 4 -42.43 26.78 3.84
N PHE A 5 -41.91 25.75 4.49
CA PHE A 5 -42.60 24.46 4.64
C PHE A 5 -42.68 24.18 6.13
N SER A 6 -43.91 24.14 6.63
CA SER A 6 -44.30 23.76 7.98
C SER A 6 -44.59 22.27 7.97
N GLU A 7 -44.16 21.58 9.03
CA GLU A 7 -44.57 20.20 9.30
C GLU A 7 -45.00 20.16 10.77
N ASP A 8 -46.31 20.04 10.97
CA ASP A 8 -46.98 19.77 12.24
C ASP A 8 -47.75 18.46 12.05
N THR A 9 -47.48 17.44 12.86
CA THR A 9 -48.53 16.63 13.51
C THR A 9 -47.95 15.89 14.73
N ASN A 10 -48.44 16.29 15.91
CA ASN A 10 -48.34 15.72 17.27
C ASN A 10 -49.17 14.39 17.36
N PRO A 11 -49.52 13.72 18.50
CA PRO A 11 -49.28 14.01 19.92
C PRO A 11 -49.02 12.81 20.90
N ASP A 12 -48.61 13.17 22.12
CA ASP A 12 -48.99 12.69 23.47
C ASP A 12 -49.01 11.19 23.87
N HIS A 13 -48.28 10.90 24.96
CA HIS A 13 -48.73 9.98 26.02
C HIS A 13 -48.23 10.46 27.39
N ASP A 14 -49.15 11.06 28.16
CA ASP A 14 -49.04 11.32 29.59
C ASP A 14 -49.55 10.13 30.42
N LEU A 15 -49.01 9.95 31.64
CA LEU A 15 -49.64 9.54 32.92
C LEU A 15 -48.52 9.17 33.93
N LEU A 16 -48.13 10.06 34.86
CA LEU A 16 -48.68 10.38 36.21
C LEU A 16 -48.31 9.40 37.35
N HIS A 17 -47.61 9.95 38.36
CA HIS A 17 -47.82 9.86 39.84
C HIS A 17 -46.64 10.62 40.49
N GLY A 18 -46.78 11.74 41.22
CA GLY A 18 -47.56 12.01 42.45
C GLY A 18 -46.58 11.94 43.66
N SER A 19 -46.44 12.90 44.58
CA SER A 19 -47.32 13.99 45.01
C SER A 19 -46.58 15.00 45.94
N THR A 20 -47.07 16.26 45.96
CA THR A 20 -47.34 17.17 47.12
C THR A 20 -46.23 17.48 48.13
N SER A 21 -46.03 18.67 48.72
CA SER A 21 -46.73 19.97 48.91
C SER A 21 -45.78 20.77 49.84
N GLN A 22 -45.69 22.10 49.97
CA GLN A 22 -46.70 23.12 50.23
C GLN A 22 -45.95 24.48 50.35
N LEU A 23 -46.54 25.57 49.87
CA LEU A 23 -46.13 26.96 50.13
C LEU A 23 -47.03 27.54 51.23
N ASP A 24 -46.47 28.32 52.16
CA ASP A 24 -47.20 29.36 52.90
C ASP A 24 -46.26 30.52 53.30
N SER A 25 -46.84 31.60 53.79
CA SER A 25 -46.61 33.01 53.45
C SER A 25 -45.79 33.89 54.44
N THR A 26 -45.33 35.04 53.91
CA THR A 26 -44.49 36.22 54.36
C THR A 26 -44.75 36.92 55.73
N PRO A 27 -43.99 37.98 56.21
CA PRO A 27 -42.58 38.47 56.07
C PRO A 27 -41.95 38.95 57.45
N PRO A 28 -41.03 39.95 57.57
CA PRO A 28 -39.57 39.97 57.34
C PRO A 28 -38.71 40.32 58.60
N ILE A 29 -37.37 40.37 58.41
CA ILE A 29 -36.31 40.99 59.25
C ILE A 29 -35.62 40.06 60.28
N SER A 30 -34.43 39.59 59.93
CA SER A 30 -33.23 39.97 60.68
C SER A 30 -31.96 39.75 59.87
N LYS A 31 -31.12 40.78 59.95
CA LYS A 31 -29.83 40.96 59.29
C LYS A 31 -28.83 39.92 59.83
N ARG A 32 -27.75 39.70 59.06
CA ARG A 32 -26.45 39.12 59.45
C ARG A 32 -26.46 37.58 59.59
N LEU A 33 -25.55 36.79 58.99
CA LEU A 33 -24.13 37.00 58.71
C LEU A 33 -23.71 36.14 57.50
N ILE A 34 -23.04 36.77 56.54
CA ILE A 34 -22.15 36.12 55.58
C ILE A 34 -20.79 35.98 56.27
N SER A 35 -20.24 34.77 56.37
CA SER A 35 -18.82 34.45 56.11
C SER A 35 -18.38 33.16 56.79
N ALA A 36 -17.79 32.25 56.02
CA ALA A 36 -16.50 31.62 56.35
C ALA A 36 -16.06 30.68 55.21
N ALA A 37 -15.48 31.24 54.13
CA ALA A 37 -14.57 30.53 53.20
C ALA A 37 -14.00 31.42 52.07
N SER A 38 -14.43 32.67 51.92
CA SER A 38 -13.84 33.58 50.92
C SER A 38 -12.82 34.50 51.57
N GLU A 39 -11.57 34.47 51.07
CA GLU A 39 -10.60 35.55 51.29
C GLU A 39 -11.27 36.91 51.04
N PRO A 40 -11.02 37.91 51.89
CA PRO A 40 -11.66 39.21 51.75
C PRO A 40 -11.24 39.84 50.41
N ILE A 41 -12.21 39.98 49.51
CA ILE A 41 -12.05 40.79 48.29
C ILE A 41 -11.83 42.22 48.75
N SER A 42 -10.57 42.66 48.80
CA SER A 42 -10.23 44.04 49.08
C SER A 42 -10.69 44.90 47.91
N PHE A 43 -11.84 45.56 48.05
CA PHE A 43 -12.20 46.66 47.17
C PHE A 43 -11.21 47.80 47.42
N ILE A 44 -10.13 47.82 46.65
CA ILE A 44 -9.25 48.98 46.56
C ILE A 44 -10.13 50.12 46.03
N ARG A 45 -10.34 51.13 46.88
CA ARG A 45 -11.16 52.31 46.61
C ARG A 45 -10.76 52.86 45.23
N ILE A 46 -11.67 52.75 44.27
CA ILE A 46 -11.51 53.36 42.94
C ILE A 46 -11.49 54.87 43.17
N SER A 47 -10.34 55.48 42.98
CA SER A 47 -10.11 56.89 43.27
C SER A 47 -10.32 57.79 42.05
N SER A 48 -10.38 57.21 40.84
CA SER A 48 -10.67 57.92 39.59
C SER A 48 -11.31 57.01 38.54
N LEU A 49 -11.99 57.61 37.55
CA LEU A 49 -12.53 56.91 36.38
C LEU A 49 -11.43 56.18 35.59
N GLU A 50 -10.24 56.77 35.52
CA GLU A 50 -9.06 56.19 34.89
C GLU A 50 -8.59 54.91 35.58
N GLU A 51 -8.66 54.84 36.92
CA GLU A 51 -8.32 53.63 37.67
C GLU A 51 -9.31 52.48 37.39
N LEU A 52 -10.60 52.82 37.22
CA LEU A 52 -11.64 51.86 36.83
C LEU A 52 -11.41 51.33 35.41
N ASP A 53 -11.16 52.24 34.46
CA ASP A 53 -10.91 51.90 33.05
C ASP A 53 -9.67 51.02 32.90
N LYS A 54 -8.58 51.35 33.61
CA LYS A 54 -7.37 50.53 33.67
C LYS A 54 -7.66 49.11 34.16
N ARG A 55 -8.49 48.94 35.20
CA ARG A 55 -8.88 47.60 35.70
C ARG A 55 -9.78 46.86 34.71
N ALA A 56 -10.70 47.55 34.04
CA ALA A 56 -11.54 46.97 33.01
C ALA A 56 -10.70 46.43 31.84
N LEU A 57 -9.72 47.21 31.37
CA LEU A 57 -8.76 46.78 30.35
C LEU A 57 -7.90 45.60 30.81
N GLN A 58 -7.45 45.57 32.07
CA GLN A 58 -6.71 44.43 32.62
C GLN A 58 -7.55 43.14 32.62
N LEU A 59 -8.83 43.23 33.00
CA LEU A 59 -9.74 42.09 32.97
C LEU A 59 -10.03 41.63 31.54
N GLN A 60 -10.22 42.57 30.61
CA GLN A 60 -10.41 42.25 29.19
C GLN A 60 -9.17 41.59 28.60
N ASN A 61 -7.97 42.12 28.86
CA ASN A 61 -6.72 41.53 28.44
C ASN A 61 -6.52 40.12 29.02
N LYS A 62 -6.87 39.91 30.29
CA LYS A 62 -6.83 38.58 30.92
C LYS A 62 -7.77 37.60 30.22
N LYS A 63 -9.03 38.00 29.97
CA LYS A 63 -10.01 37.16 29.25
C LYS A 63 -9.56 36.84 27.82
N LEU A 64 -8.98 37.82 27.11
CA LEU A 64 -8.43 37.61 25.77
C LEU A 64 -7.26 36.64 25.81
N TRP A 65 -6.39 36.74 26.82
CA TRP A 65 -5.27 35.83 27.01
C TRP A 65 -5.75 34.40 27.30
N GLU A 66 -6.73 34.22 28.19
CA GLU A 66 -7.33 32.91 28.49
C GLU A 66 -7.97 32.30 27.24
N ALA A 67 -8.78 33.07 26.51
CA ALA A 67 -9.38 32.63 25.25
C ALA A 67 -8.34 32.29 24.17
N LEU A 68 -7.22 33.01 24.12
CA LEU A 68 -6.12 32.73 23.21
C LEU A 68 -5.38 31.46 23.61
N MET A 69 -5.17 31.21 24.90
CA MET A 69 -4.53 29.98 25.37
C MET A 69 -5.40 28.75 25.13
N GLU A 70 -6.70 28.86 25.33
CA GLU A 70 -7.64 27.77 25.03
C GLU A 70 -7.69 27.45 23.53
N ARG A 71 -7.71 28.48 22.66
CA ARG A 71 -7.56 28.28 21.21
C ARG A 71 -6.23 27.64 20.84
N ARG A 72 -5.12 28.01 21.49
CA ARG A 72 -3.81 27.37 21.26
C ARG A 72 -3.80 25.90 21.67
N ALA A 73 -4.43 25.55 22.79
CA ALA A 73 -4.56 24.17 23.23
C ALA A 73 -5.38 23.35 22.23
N ALA A 74 -6.52 23.86 21.76
CA ALA A 74 -7.33 23.20 20.74
C ALA A 74 -6.57 23.01 19.41
N ILE A 75 -5.77 24.01 19.00
CA ILE A 75 -4.91 23.87 17.81
C ILE A 75 -3.85 22.78 18.02
N ALA A 76 -3.26 22.68 19.22
CA ALA A 76 -2.26 21.65 19.52
C ALA A 76 -2.88 20.24 19.47
N GLU A 77 -4.06 20.05 20.06
CA GLU A 77 -4.79 18.79 20.03
C GLU A 77 -5.16 18.38 18.58
N LEU A 78 -5.66 19.33 17.78
CA LEU A 78 -5.97 19.06 16.37
C LEU A 78 -4.71 18.70 15.56
N LYS A 79 -3.57 19.33 15.84
CA LYS A 79 -2.29 18.99 15.19
C LYS A 79 -1.82 17.59 15.56
N GLU A 80 -1.88 17.22 16.84
CA GLU A 80 -1.57 15.86 17.28
C GLU A 80 -2.50 14.83 16.64
N ARG A 81 -3.80 15.17 16.52
CA ARG A 81 -4.76 14.30 15.84
C ARG A 81 -4.46 14.13 14.35
N ILE A 82 -4.05 15.19 13.66
CA ILE A 82 -3.62 15.15 12.25
C ILE A 82 -2.40 14.24 12.12
N GLU A 83 -1.37 14.46 12.92
CA GLU A 83 -0.15 13.63 12.91
C GLU A 83 -0.46 12.14 13.15
N HIS A 84 -1.36 11.85 14.09
CA HIS A 84 -1.79 10.47 14.34
C HIS A 84 -2.50 9.85 13.12
N LEU A 85 -3.34 10.62 12.42
CA LEU A 85 -4.04 10.16 11.21
C LEU A 85 -3.07 9.95 10.04
N GLU A 86 -2.11 10.86 9.85
CA GLU A 86 -1.05 10.74 8.83
C GLU A 86 -0.17 9.50 9.07
N ASN A 87 0.22 9.26 10.34
CA ASN A 87 0.95 8.05 10.73
C ASN A 87 0.13 6.76 10.54
N ARG A 88 -1.20 6.82 10.57
CA ARG A 88 -2.05 5.67 10.25
C ARG A 88 -2.17 5.49 8.74
N GLN A 89 -2.35 6.57 8.00
CA GLN A 89 -2.46 6.55 6.54
C GLN A 89 -1.21 5.94 5.90
N THR A 90 -0.01 6.36 6.32
CA THR A 90 1.25 5.77 5.83
C THR A 90 1.37 4.26 6.08
N LYS A 91 0.83 3.77 7.20
CA LYS A 91 0.76 2.32 7.49
C LYS A 91 -0.25 1.61 6.59
N ASP A 92 -1.43 2.20 6.42
CA ASP A 92 -2.48 1.67 5.55
C ASP A 92 -2.00 1.60 4.08
N ASP A 93 -1.28 2.62 3.60
CA ASP A 93 -0.66 2.67 2.28
C ASP A 93 0.39 1.55 2.11
N ALA A 94 1.24 1.34 3.12
CA ALA A 94 2.22 0.24 3.10
C ALA A 94 1.53 -1.14 3.05
N LEU A 95 0.45 -1.34 3.82
CA LEU A 95 -0.33 -2.58 3.79
C LEU A 95 -1.00 -2.79 2.43
N LEU A 96 -1.55 -1.74 1.82
CA LEU A 96 -2.18 -1.79 0.51
C LEU A 96 -1.17 -2.22 -0.57
N CYS A 97 0.06 -1.70 -0.53
CA CYS A 97 1.15 -2.14 -1.41
C CYS A 97 1.45 -3.64 -1.25
N VAL A 98 1.54 -4.13 -0.01
CA VAL A 98 1.80 -5.55 0.28
C VAL A 98 0.67 -6.45 -0.25
N VAL A 99 -0.59 -6.08 0.01
CA VAL A 99 -1.77 -6.83 -0.48
C VAL A 99 -1.78 -6.86 -2.00
N ASN A 100 -1.56 -5.72 -2.66
CA ASN A 100 -1.53 -5.63 -4.12
C ASN A 100 -0.44 -6.52 -4.73
N ARG A 101 0.74 -6.61 -4.09
CA ARG A 101 1.82 -7.50 -4.52
C ARG A 101 1.40 -8.97 -4.48
N TYR A 102 0.85 -9.43 -3.36
CA TYR A 102 0.40 -10.82 -3.24
C TYR A 102 -0.78 -11.14 -4.16
N TRP A 103 -1.67 -10.18 -4.41
CA TRP A 103 -2.77 -10.37 -5.36
C TRP A 103 -2.25 -10.55 -6.79
N ASN A 104 -1.34 -9.68 -7.25
CA ASN A 104 -0.70 -9.86 -8.56
C ASN A 104 0.01 -11.21 -8.67
N GLN A 105 0.70 -11.63 -7.60
CA GLN A 105 1.37 -12.91 -7.56
C GLN A 105 0.39 -14.08 -7.72
N LEU A 106 -0.79 -14.01 -7.07
CA LEU A 106 -1.85 -15.00 -7.22
C LEU A 106 -2.40 -15.06 -8.64
N ASP A 107 -2.64 -13.91 -9.26
CA ASP A 107 -3.13 -13.81 -10.65
C ASP A 107 -2.12 -14.46 -11.62
N GLU A 108 -0.83 -14.15 -11.47
CA GLU A 108 0.26 -14.76 -12.24
C GLU A 108 0.36 -16.28 -12.03
N ASP A 109 0.32 -16.74 -10.78
CA ASP A 109 0.42 -18.18 -10.46
C ASP A 109 -0.76 -18.97 -11.02
N SER A 110 -1.97 -18.41 -10.93
CA SER A 110 -3.18 -19.06 -11.44
C SER A 110 -3.11 -19.25 -12.96
N LEU A 111 -2.57 -18.26 -13.68
CA LEU A 111 -2.38 -18.34 -15.13
C LEU A 111 -1.27 -19.29 -15.56
N ILE A 112 -0.11 -19.28 -14.87
CA ILE A 112 0.97 -20.23 -15.15
C ILE A 112 0.48 -21.68 -14.96
N ILE A 113 -0.33 -21.92 -13.92
CA ILE A 113 -0.91 -23.25 -13.69
C ILE A 113 -1.94 -23.56 -14.79
N LEU A 114 -2.82 -22.62 -15.14
CA LEU A 114 -3.81 -22.80 -16.20
C LEU A 114 -3.16 -23.13 -17.55
N GLN A 115 -2.14 -22.38 -17.95
CA GLN A 115 -1.36 -22.60 -19.19
C GLN A 115 -0.69 -23.99 -19.22
N ARG A 116 -0.39 -24.59 -18.07
CA ARG A 116 0.15 -25.96 -18.00
C ARG A 116 -0.92 -27.04 -18.21
N PHE A 117 -2.16 -26.78 -17.81
CA PHE A 117 -3.27 -27.71 -18.01
C PHE A 117 -3.95 -27.53 -19.37
N ASP A 118 -3.88 -26.33 -19.94
CA ASP A 118 -4.53 -25.94 -21.18
C ASP A 118 -3.54 -25.13 -22.03
N SER A 119 -2.87 -25.80 -22.99
CA SER A 119 -1.81 -25.23 -23.83
C SER A 119 -2.28 -24.08 -24.73
N ASP A 120 -3.61 -23.90 -24.90
CA ASP A 120 -4.26 -22.86 -25.72
C ASP A 120 -4.82 -21.69 -24.88
N ALA A 121 -4.50 -21.62 -23.57
CA ALA A 121 -4.96 -20.53 -22.71
C ALA A 121 -4.15 -19.23 -22.94
N GLU A 122 -4.48 -18.48 -23.98
CA GLU A 122 -4.00 -17.10 -24.17
C GLU A 122 -4.84 -16.11 -23.33
N GLU A 123 -4.51 -15.97 -22.05
CA GLU A 123 -5.04 -14.90 -21.19
C GLU A 123 -3.89 -14.02 -20.70
N GLU A 124 -3.80 -12.80 -21.23
CA GLU A 124 -2.75 -11.83 -20.87
C GLU A 124 -3.07 -11.11 -19.54
N ILE A 125 -2.05 -10.91 -18.71
CA ILE A 125 -2.15 -10.12 -17.48
C ILE A 125 -1.64 -8.71 -17.74
N SER A 126 -2.42 -7.71 -17.35
CA SER A 126 -1.93 -6.34 -17.17
C SER A 126 -0.98 -6.27 -15.96
N THR A 127 0.24 -6.80 -16.09
CA THR A 127 1.23 -6.96 -15.01
C THR A 127 2.19 -5.78 -14.93
N SER A 128 1.71 -4.67 -14.38
CA SER A 128 2.65 -3.79 -13.67
C SER A 128 2.07 -3.46 -12.30
N THR A 129 2.81 -3.84 -11.25
CA THR A 129 2.45 -3.60 -9.84
C THR A 129 2.20 -2.11 -9.57
N GLU A 130 2.87 -1.25 -10.34
CA GLU A 130 2.75 0.20 -10.31
C GLU A 130 1.52 0.71 -11.08
N SER A 131 1.07 0.02 -12.14
CA SER A 131 -0.03 0.53 -12.96
C SER A 131 -1.36 0.55 -12.22
N PHE A 132 -1.67 -0.48 -11.42
CA PHE A 132 -2.94 -0.51 -10.65
C PHE A 132 -2.95 0.48 -9.48
N LEU A 133 -1.83 0.62 -8.76
CA LEU A 133 -1.73 1.58 -7.65
C LEU A 133 -1.74 3.03 -8.17
N LYS A 134 -1.07 3.29 -9.29
CA LYS A 134 -1.06 4.60 -9.94
C LYS A 134 -2.42 4.96 -10.52
N GLN A 135 -3.18 3.97 -11.02
CA GLN A 135 -4.56 4.16 -11.45
C GLN A 135 -5.52 4.37 -10.28
N LEU A 136 -5.35 3.64 -9.16
CA LEU A 136 -6.12 3.85 -7.93
C LEU A 136 -6.04 5.30 -7.43
N ALA A 137 -4.87 5.93 -7.52
CA ALA A 137 -4.69 7.34 -7.14
C ALA A 137 -5.48 8.32 -8.03
N SER A 138 -5.89 7.90 -9.23
CA SER A 138 -6.70 8.69 -10.16
C SER A 138 -8.20 8.40 -10.09
N TRP A 139 -8.63 7.38 -9.33
CA TRP A 139 -10.02 6.97 -9.25
C TRP A 139 -10.75 7.67 -8.11
N ASP A 140 -12.00 8.06 -8.38
CA ASP A 140 -12.87 8.61 -7.37
C ASP A 140 -13.33 7.52 -6.39
N LYS A 141 -13.68 7.93 -5.17
CA LYS A 141 -14.04 7.02 -4.05
C LYS A 141 -15.14 6.01 -4.41
N GLU A 142 -16.04 6.38 -5.33
CA GLU A 142 -17.15 5.54 -5.79
C GLU A 142 -16.74 4.52 -6.87
N GLU A 143 -15.67 4.79 -7.62
CA GLU A 143 -15.18 3.94 -8.72
C GLU A 143 -14.21 2.85 -8.25
N VAL A 144 -13.44 3.12 -7.18
CA VAL A 144 -12.52 2.16 -6.56
C VAL A 144 -13.14 0.78 -6.26
N PRO A 145 -14.32 0.67 -5.61
CA PRO A 145 -14.91 -0.64 -5.33
C PRO A 145 -15.29 -1.42 -6.60
N GLU A 146 -15.78 -0.74 -7.64
CA GLU A 146 -16.13 -1.37 -8.91
C GLU A 146 -14.88 -1.94 -9.61
N LYS A 147 -13.80 -1.16 -9.68
CA LYS A 147 -12.53 -1.62 -10.27
C LYS A 147 -11.85 -2.73 -9.50
N LEU A 148 -11.92 -2.69 -8.17
CA LEU A 148 -11.45 -3.80 -7.36
C LEU A 148 -12.29 -5.07 -7.61
N GLN A 149 -13.60 -4.91 -7.76
CA GLN A 149 -14.51 -6.01 -8.08
C GLN A 149 -14.22 -6.60 -9.47
N GLU A 150 -13.94 -5.80 -10.50
CA GLU A 150 -13.50 -6.27 -11.82
C GLU A 150 -12.26 -7.16 -11.73
N ARG A 151 -11.25 -6.75 -10.97
CA ARG A 151 -10.03 -7.53 -10.75
C ARG A 151 -10.29 -8.83 -10.00
N VAL A 152 -11.16 -8.80 -8.99
CA VAL A 152 -11.59 -10.01 -8.29
C VAL A 152 -12.31 -10.96 -9.24
N HIS A 153 -13.20 -10.46 -10.08
CA HIS A 153 -13.90 -11.28 -11.08
C HIS A 153 -12.96 -11.88 -12.12
N PHE A 154 -11.92 -11.15 -12.52
CA PHE A 154 -10.85 -11.69 -13.35
C PHE A 154 -10.21 -12.90 -12.69
N SER A 155 -9.67 -12.76 -11.47
CA SER A 155 -9.03 -13.86 -10.74
C SER A 155 -9.97 -15.08 -10.54
N LYS A 156 -11.25 -14.83 -10.20
CA LYS A 156 -12.28 -15.87 -10.07
C LYS A 156 -12.51 -16.64 -11.37
N ARG A 157 -12.48 -15.94 -12.51
CA ARG A 157 -12.65 -16.56 -13.84
C ARG A 157 -11.49 -17.50 -14.15
N ILE A 158 -10.25 -17.08 -13.90
CA ILE A 158 -9.05 -17.91 -14.08
C ILE A 158 -9.16 -19.18 -13.23
N ILE A 159 -9.49 -19.02 -11.94
CA ILE A 159 -9.60 -20.15 -11.01
C ILE A 159 -10.70 -21.12 -11.45
N ALA A 160 -11.85 -20.63 -11.91
CA ALA A 160 -12.91 -21.48 -12.42
C ALA A 160 -12.47 -22.29 -13.65
N ARG A 161 -11.77 -21.66 -14.61
CA ARG A 161 -11.20 -22.37 -15.78
C ARG A 161 -10.19 -23.42 -15.35
N LEU A 162 -9.34 -23.10 -14.37
CA LEU A 162 -8.35 -24.03 -13.83
C LEU A 162 -9.01 -25.26 -13.19
N LEU A 163 -10.06 -25.05 -12.39
CA LEU A 163 -10.82 -26.16 -11.80
C LEU A 163 -11.44 -27.05 -12.89
N SER A 164 -12.04 -26.46 -13.93
CA SER A 164 -12.58 -27.23 -15.05
C SER A 164 -11.51 -28.01 -15.83
N ALA A 165 -10.32 -27.43 -16.00
CA ALA A 165 -9.21 -28.11 -16.65
C ALA A 165 -8.70 -29.29 -15.80
N TYR A 166 -8.62 -29.10 -14.48
CA TYR A 166 -8.27 -30.16 -13.54
C TYR A 166 -9.30 -31.30 -13.55
N GLU A 167 -10.59 -30.99 -13.54
CA GLU A 167 -11.67 -31.98 -13.62
C GLU A 167 -11.58 -32.82 -14.91
N LYS A 168 -11.33 -32.17 -16.06
CA LYS A 168 -11.10 -32.87 -17.34
C LYS A 168 -9.91 -33.82 -17.26
N GLN A 169 -8.80 -33.38 -16.68
CA GLN A 169 -7.59 -34.18 -16.54
C GLN A 169 -7.83 -35.42 -15.65
N VAL A 170 -8.53 -35.24 -14.52
CA VAL A 170 -8.90 -36.35 -13.63
C VAL A 170 -9.80 -37.35 -14.34
N LEU A 171 -10.78 -36.88 -15.13
CA LEU A 171 -11.67 -37.73 -15.91
C LEU A 171 -10.90 -38.54 -16.96
N LEU A 172 -10.00 -37.89 -17.71
CA LEU A 172 -9.14 -38.55 -18.69
C LEU A 172 -8.30 -39.66 -18.06
N ILE A 173 -7.71 -39.40 -16.89
CA ILE A 173 -6.94 -40.40 -16.15
C ILE A 173 -7.84 -41.58 -15.75
N SER A 174 -9.02 -41.32 -15.21
CA SER A 174 -10.00 -42.37 -14.83
C SER A 174 -10.41 -43.24 -16.03
N LEU A 175 -10.68 -42.60 -17.17
CA LEU A 175 -11.02 -43.30 -18.41
C LEU A 175 -9.86 -44.17 -18.90
N MET A 176 -8.63 -43.64 -18.89
CA MET A 176 -7.44 -44.36 -19.31
C MET A 176 -7.16 -45.57 -18.40
N VAL A 177 -7.34 -45.44 -17.09
CA VAL A 177 -7.22 -46.55 -16.12
C VAL A 177 -8.27 -47.62 -16.39
N THR A 178 -9.51 -47.22 -16.65
CA THR A 178 -10.61 -48.16 -16.98
C THR A 178 -10.34 -48.90 -18.29
N HIS A 179 -9.83 -48.19 -19.30
CA HIS A 179 -9.45 -48.77 -20.58
C HIS A 179 -8.30 -49.77 -20.41
N GLN A 180 -7.25 -49.41 -19.68
CA GLN A 180 -6.14 -50.33 -19.39
C GLN A 180 -6.60 -51.57 -18.62
N PHE A 181 -7.50 -51.41 -17.64
CA PHE A 181 -8.09 -52.54 -16.92
C PHE A 181 -8.84 -53.48 -17.88
N ARG A 182 -9.68 -52.93 -18.76
CA ARG A 182 -10.43 -53.72 -19.76
C ARG A 182 -9.52 -54.44 -20.75
N LEU A 183 -8.46 -53.79 -21.23
CA LEU A 183 -7.46 -54.42 -22.08
C LEU A 183 -6.75 -55.58 -21.36
N ARG A 184 -6.39 -55.41 -20.08
CA ARG A 184 -5.73 -56.45 -19.28
C ARG A 184 -6.61 -57.67 -19.07
N GLN A 185 -7.92 -57.46 -18.86
CA GLN A 185 -8.90 -58.55 -18.82
C GLN A 185 -8.95 -59.28 -20.18
N LEU A 186 -9.13 -58.56 -21.29
CA LEU A 186 -9.21 -59.20 -22.62
C LEU A 186 -7.93 -59.99 -22.98
N LEU A 187 -6.76 -59.51 -22.58
CA LEU A 187 -5.49 -60.21 -22.81
C LEU A 187 -5.32 -61.44 -21.90
N GLY A 188 -5.72 -61.36 -20.63
CA GLY A 188 -5.64 -62.47 -19.67
C GLY A 188 -6.55 -63.66 -20.01
N ASN A 189 -7.63 -63.42 -20.76
CA ASN A 189 -8.59 -64.45 -21.16
C ASN A 189 -8.08 -65.34 -22.31
N THR A 190 -6.99 -64.96 -22.99
CA THR A 190 -6.47 -65.69 -24.17
C THR A 190 -5.60 -66.89 -23.81
N THR A 191 -5.23 -67.06 -22.54
CA THR A 191 -4.37 -68.15 -22.07
C THR A 191 -5.09 -69.31 -21.39
N GLU A 192 -6.41 -69.25 -21.18
CA GLU A 192 -7.18 -70.30 -20.49
C GLU A 192 -8.41 -70.81 -21.27
N THR A 193 -8.40 -70.76 -22.61
CA THR A 193 -9.45 -71.42 -23.43
C THR A 193 -8.98 -72.65 -24.18
N ALA A 194 -7.81 -73.20 -23.82
CA ALA A 194 -7.32 -74.48 -24.31
C ALA A 194 -7.01 -75.47 -23.16
N SER A 195 -7.94 -75.67 -22.23
CA SER A 195 -7.94 -76.88 -21.39
C SER A 195 -9.36 -77.24 -20.94
N VAL A 196 -9.81 -78.40 -21.41
CA VAL A 196 -11.09 -79.03 -21.08
C VAL A 196 -11.06 -79.62 -19.65
N SER A 197 -12.22 -79.61 -19.00
CA SER A 197 -12.77 -80.66 -18.09
C SER A 197 -12.89 -80.37 -16.58
N VAL A 198 -14.17 -80.26 -16.16
CA VAL A 198 -14.82 -80.86 -14.97
C VAL A 198 -14.52 -80.31 -13.57
N GLY A 199 -15.56 -79.67 -13.01
CA GLY A 199 -16.15 -80.02 -11.71
C GLY A 199 -15.68 -79.26 -10.47
N SER A 200 -16.58 -78.45 -9.89
CA SER A 200 -17.08 -78.59 -8.51
C SER A 200 -17.57 -77.24 -7.97
N GLU A 201 -18.79 -77.23 -7.43
CA GLU A 201 -19.47 -76.10 -6.83
C GLU A 201 -18.98 -75.81 -5.38
N ILE A 202 -19.34 -74.60 -4.90
CA ILE A 202 -19.71 -74.20 -3.52
C ILE A 202 -18.80 -73.18 -2.79
N SER A 203 -19.45 -72.05 -2.48
CA SER A 203 -19.39 -71.13 -1.31
C SER A 203 -18.35 -70.01 -1.14
N ASP A 204 -18.94 -68.81 -1.11
CA ASP A 204 -18.95 -67.82 -0.01
C ASP A 204 -17.73 -66.93 0.29
N ASN A 205 -17.91 -65.66 -0.14
CA ASN A 205 -18.03 -64.45 0.69
C ASN A 205 -16.84 -63.94 1.55
N ILE A 206 -16.64 -62.61 1.41
CA ILE A 206 -16.01 -61.62 2.32
C ILE A 206 -14.57 -61.16 1.95
N LEU A 207 -14.51 -59.97 1.32
CA LEU A 207 -13.46 -58.95 1.44
C LEU A 207 -13.58 -58.26 2.83
N PRO A 208 -12.59 -57.50 3.39
CA PRO A 208 -11.64 -56.64 2.66
C PRO A 208 -10.26 -56.32 3.32
N ILE A 209 -9.49 -55.48 2.61
CA ILE A 209 -8.46 -54.48 3.01
C ILE A 209 -6.97 -54.89 3.18
N HIS A 210 -6.15 -54.08 2.47
CA HIS A 210 -4.85 -53.47 2.83
C HIS A 210 -3.60 -53.81 1.99
N SER A 211 -3.26 -52.83 1.14
CA SER A 211 -1.94 -52.21 0.94
C SER A 211 -0.73 -53.06 0.55
N SER A 212 -0.26 -52.88 -0.69
CA SER A 212 1.12 -52.42 -0.94
C SER A 212 1.32 -52.00 -2.41
N SER A 213 1.70 -50.73 -2.56
CA SER A 213 2.06 -50.04 -3.80
C SER A 213 3.44 -50.47 -4.31
N SER A 214 3.58 -50.70 -5.61
CA SER A 214 4.84 -50.64 -6.36
C SER A 214 4.51 -50.32 -7.83
N ALA A 215 5.27 -49.37 -8.41
CA ALA A 215 5.26 -48.76 -9.76
C ALA A 215 5.15 -49.77 -10.95
N PRO A 216 4.95 -49.39 -12.25
CA PRO A 216 5.42 -48.16 -12.93
C PRO A 216 4.55 -47.59 -14.10
N HIS A 217 5.11 -46.57 -14.74
CA HIS A 217 4.64 -45.68 -15.82
C HIS A 217 4.08 -46.28 -17.12
N GLY A 218 3.20 -45.48 -17.75
CA GLY A 218 3.22 -45.12 -19.18
C GLY A 218 2.23 -45.85 -20.10
N THR A 219 1.73 -45.31 -21.21
CA THR A 219 1.64 -43.96 -21.80
C THR A 219 0.62 -44.08 -22.97
N GLN A 220 0.02 -42.97 -23.37
CA GLN A 220 -0.54 -42.63 -24.70
C GLN A 220 -1.97 -43.05 -25.05
N ASN A 221 -2.78 -42.01 -25.28
CA ASN A 221 -3.78 -41.97 -26.35
C ASN A 221 -3.10 -41.42 -27.62
N SER A 222 -3.46 -42.00 -28.75
CA SER A 222 -3.55 -41.33 -30.05
C SER A 222 -4.71 -41.97 -30.81
N ASP A 223 -5.62 -41.14 -31.32
CA ASP A 223 -6.44 -41.38 -32.52
C ASP A 223 -6.81 -39.96 -33.03
N SER A 224 -6.27 -39.48 -34.14
CA SER A 224 -6.65 -39.71 -35.55
C SER A 224 -8.01 -39.13 -35.95
N GLU A 225 -7.97 -37.98 -36.65
CA GLU A 225 -9.01 -37.54 -37.59
C GLU A 225 -8.72 -38.11 -38.98
N GLY A 226 -9.76 -38.58 -39.66
CA GLY A 226 -9.69 -39.18 -40.98
C GLY A 226 -9.90 -38.19 -42.12
N ASN A 227 -9.39 -38.53 -43.30
CA ASN A 227 -10.05 -38.16 -44.55
C ASN A 227 -9.72 -39.17 -45.66
N ASN A 228 -10.75 -39.49 -46.45
CA ASN A 228 -10.77 -40.57 -47.44
C ASN A 228 -10.34 -40.06 -48.82
N GLN A 229 -9.56 -40.86 -49.57
CA GLN A 229 -9.80 -41.04 -51.00
C GLN A 229 -9.15 -42.32 -51.54
N SER A 230 -9.96 -43.06 -52.29
CA SER A 230 -9.71 -44.36 -52.91
C SER A 230 -8.65 -44.33 -54.02
N THR A 231 -7.93 -45.43 -54.25
CA THR A 231 -7.85 -46.10 -55.58
C THR A 231 -7.02 -47.41 -55.55
N SER A 232 -7.61 -48.43 -56.20
CA SER A 232 -7.01 -49.55 -56.96
C SER A 232 -6.16 -50.67 -56.30
N SER A 233 -6.68 -51.88 -56.52
CA SER A 233 -6.02 -53.07 -57.11
C SER A 233 -5.44 -54.17 -56.19
N SER A 234 -6.09 -55.34 -56.31
CA SER A 234 -5.53 -56.68 -56.51
C SER A 234 -4.85 -57.44 -55.36
N GLN A 235 -5.59 -58.47 -54.93
CA GLN A 235 -5.23 -59.90 -54.84
C GLN A 235 -4.16 -60.43 -53.86
N GLU A 236 -4.69 -61.36 -53.04
CA GLU A 236 -4.16 -62.65 -52.59
C GLU A 236 -3.31 -62.76 -51.30
N PRO A 237 -3.48 -63.88 -50.56
CA PRO A 237 -3.13 -63.99 -49.14
C PRO A 237 -1.88 -64.87 -48.93
N ALA A 238 -1.02 -64.52 -47.96
CA ALA A 238 -0.29 -65.47 -47.11
C ALA A 238 0.80 -64.77 -46.29
N SER A 239 1.20 -65.44 -45.21
CA SER A 239 2.42 -65.27 -44.42
C SER A 239 2.40 -64.24 -43.28
N THR A 240 1.62 -64.60 -42.25
CA THR A 240 2.03 -64.49 -40.85
C THR A 240 3.47 -65.01 -40.68
N THR A 241 4.44 -64.12 -40.53
CA THR A 241 5.72 -64.27 -39.78
C THR A 241 6.72 -63.15 -40.14
N CYS A 242 6.32 -61.88 -40.04
CA CYS A 242 7.27 -60.77 -40.08
C CYS A 242 6.71 -59.55 -39.34
N SER A 243 6.69 -59.57 -38.00
CA SER A 243 6.23 -58.38 -37.24
C SER A 243 6.82 -58.25 -35.83
N ARG A 244 7.48 -59.28 -35.29
CA ARG A 244 7.92 -59.27 -33.89
C ARG A 244 9.23 -58.52 -33.63
N SER A 245 10.09 -58.33 -34.65
CA SER A 245 11.34 -57.57 -34.53
C SER A 245 11.10 -56.05 -34.61
N GLY A 246 10.40 -55.58 -35.66
CA GLY A 246 10.12 -54.15 -35.83
C GLY A 246 9.19 -53.56 -34.76
N ALA A 247 8.31 -54.37 -34.15
CA ALA A 247 7.49 -53.94 -33.02
C ALA A 247 8.32 -53.70 -31.75
N VAL A 248 9.43 -54.42 -31.56
CA VAL A 248 10.35 -54.23 -30.43
C VAL A 248 11.21 -52.99 -30.65
N ASP A 249 11.70 -52.78 -31.88
CA ASP A 249 12.47 -51.58 -32.24
C ASP A 249 11.62 -50.29 -32.10
N LEU A 250 10.36 -50.30 -32.55
CA LEU A 250 9.42 -49.18 -32.36
C LEU A 250 9.08 -48.97 -30.88
N HIS A 251 8.95 -50.03 -30.09
CA HIS A 251 8.69 -49.92 -28.66
C HIS A 251 9.89 -49.27 -27.95
N GLU A 252 11.11 -49.65 -28.32
CA GLU A 252 12.34 -49.05 -27.80
C GLU A 252 12.44 -47.56 -28.20
N GLU A 253 12.13 -47.19 -29.44
CA GLU A 253 12.06 -45.80 -29.90
C GLU A 253 11.01 -44.98 -29.11
N ILE A 254 9.81 -45.52 -28.90
CA ILE A 254 8.78 -44.89 -28.06
C ILE A 254 9.27 -44.69 -26.63
N THR A 255 10.04 -45.63 -26.07
CA THR A 255 10.61 -45.47 -24.72
C THR A 255 11.64 -44.35 -24.65
N LEU A 256 12.47 -44.19 -25.70
CA LEU A 256 13.46 -43.12 -25.79
C LEU A 256 12.79 -41.75 -25.97
N LEU A 257 11.80 -41.67 -26.86
CA LEU A 257 11.01 -40.44 -27.05
C LEU A 257 10.28 -40.03 -25.77
N ASN A 258 9.74 -40.97 -24.99
CA ASN A 258 9.13 -40.67 -23.70
C ASN A 258 10.16 -40.17 -22.67
N LYS A 259 11.36 -40.75 -22.62
CA LYS A 259 12.45 -40.26 -21.76
C LYS A 259 12.86 -38.83 -22.13
N GLU A 260 12.97 -38.54 -23.43
CA GLU A 260 13.34 -37.21 -23.90
C GLU A 260 12.23 -36.19 -23.65
N ASN A 261 10.96 -36.55 -23.84
CA ASN A 261 9.83 -35.70 -23.47
C ASN A 261 9.82 -35.36 -21.96
N LEU A 262 10.06 -36.35 -21.10
CA LEU A 262 10.20 -36.11 -19.66
C LEU A 262 11.37 -35.16 -19.33
N ARG A 263 12.50 -35.34 -20.02
CA ARG A 263 13.66 -34.45 -19.88
C ARG A 263 13.34 -33.02 -20.30
N LEU A 264 12.68 -32.84 -21.45
CA LEU A 264 12.25 -31.54 -21.96
C LEU A 264 11.21 -30.88 -21.05
N GLN A 265 10.24 -31.64 -20.54
CA GLN A 265 9.27 -31.15 -19.56
C GLN A 265 9.96 -30.70 -18.28
N SER A 266 10.91 -31.48 -17.75
CA SER A 266 11.69 -31.10 -16.57
C SER A 266 12.57 -29.87 -16.81
N LEU A 267 13.12 -29.72 -18.01
CA LEU A 267 13.89 -28.53 -18.36
C LEU A 267 12.98 -27.31 -18.45
N CYS A 268 11.82 -27.45 -19.09
CA CYS A 268 10.84 -26.39 -19.23
C CYS A 268 10.30 -25.93 -17.87
N THR A 269 9.98 -26.85 -16.95
CA THR A 269 9.59 -26.51 -15.57
C THR A 269 10.70 -25.79 -14.82
N ASN A 270 11.95 -26.24 -14.95
CA ASN A 270 13.09 -25.59 -14.31
C ASN A 270 13.33 -24.18 -14.86
N LEU A 271 13.22 -24.01 -16.18
CA LEU A 271 13.45 -22.74 -16.85
C LEU A 271 12.36 -21.72 -16.46
N HIS A 272 11.10 -22.12 -16.40
CA HIS A 272 10.01 -21.27 -15.88
C HIS A 272 10.22 -20.90 -14.42
N SER A 273 10.62 -21.85 -13.57
CA SER A 273 10.91 -21.59 -12.16
C SER A 273 12.06 -20.57 -12.00
N LYS A 274 13.14 -20.72 -12.78
CA LYS A 274 14.26 -19.77 -12.80
C LYS A 274 13.85 -18.40 -13.35
N HIS A 275 13.05 -18.37 -14.42
CA HIS A 275 12.55 -17.12 -14.98
C HIS A 275 11.72 -16.37 -13.93
N ARG A 276 10.79 -17.05 -13.27
CA ARG A 276 10.01 -16.48 -12.15
C ARG A 276 10.91 -15.93 -11.04
N GLN A 277 11.92 -16.69 -10.62
CA GLN A 277 12.88 -16.24 -9.61
C GLN A 277 13.65 -14.99 -10.08
N SER A 278 14.07 -14.95 -11.35
CA SER A 278 14.76 -13.79 -11.93
C SER A 278 13.84 -12.57 -12.01
N SER A 279 12.58 -12.74 -12.38
CA SER A 279 11.59 -11.66 -12.45
C SER A 279 11.30 -11.07 -11.08
N LEU A 280 11.22 -11.90 -10.04
CA LEU A 280 11.10 -11.41 -8.66
C LEU A 280 12.32 -10.59 -8.23
N ARG A 281 13.54 -11.09 -8.50
CA ARG A 281 14.76 -10.33 -8.20
C ARG A 281 14.84 -9.02 -8.98
N LEU A 282 14.39 -9.00 -10.24
CA LEU A 282 14.35 -7.77 -11.03
C LEU A 282 13.41 -6.75 -10.38
N ARG A 283 12.24 -7.19 -9.91
CA ARG A 283 11.28 -6.31 -9.22
C ARG A 283 11.82 -5.82 -7.88
N GLU A 284 12.45 -6.68 -7.08
CA GLU A 284 13.13 -6.26 -5.83
C GLU A 284 14.21 -5.21 -6.08
N LEU A 285 15.03 -5.39 -7.12
CA LEU A 285 16.04 -4.42 -7.51
C LEU A 285 15.43 -3.12 -8.03
N GLN A 286 14.31 -3.19 -8.74
CA GLN A 286 13.57 -2.02 -9.21
C GLN A 286 13.00 -1.22 -8.04
N ASP A 287 12.39 -1.87 -7.05
CA ASP A 287 11.88 -1.24 -5.83
C ASP A 287 13.02 -0.59 -5.03
N LEU A 288 14.17 -1.27 -4.93
CA LEU A 288 15.35 -0.71 -4.28
C LEU A 288 15.91 0.50 -5.04
N ALA A 289 15.93 0.46 -6.38
CA ALA A 289 16.33 1.60 -7.20
C ALA A 289 15.37 2.78 -7.03
N GLN A 290 14.06 2.53 -6.97
CA GLN A 290 13.05 3.56 -6.76
C GLN A 290 13.21 4.21 -5.38
N THR A 291 13.32 3.43 -4.31
CA THR A 291 13.53 3.97 -2.95
C THR A 291 14.82 4.78 -2.83
N ASN A 292 15.90 4.36 -3.51
CA ASN A 292 17.15 5.13 -3.55
C ASN A 292 17.02 6.43 -4.38
N SER A 293 16.23 6.40 -5.46
CA SER A 293 15.88 7.60 -6.24
C SER A 293 15.09 8.60 -5.41
N ASP A 294 14.09 8.13 -4.66
CA ASP A 294 13.27 8.97 -3.78
C ASP A 294 14.13 9.59 -2.66
N ALA A 295 14.99 8.79 -2.03
CA ALA A 295 15.95 9.28 -1.04
C ALA A 295 16.91 10.33 -1.64
N SER A 296 17.36 10.13 -2.88
CA SER A 296 18.21 11.11 -3.57
C SER A 296 17.47 12.44 -3.80
N ALA A 297 16.18 12.39 -4.17
CA ALA A 297 15.35 13.59 -4.31
C ALA A 297 15.15 14.32 -2.98
N GLU A 298 14.96 13.60 -1.87
CA GLU A 298 14.89 14.21 -0.53
C GLU A 298 16.20 14.91 -0.13
N TRP A 299 17.34 14.27 -0.39
CA TRP A 299 18.65 14.88 -0.13
C TRP A 299 18.89 16.11 -1.00
N GLN A 300 18.44 16.07 -2.25
CA GLN A 300 18.49 17.23 -3.13
C GLN A 300 17.63 18.39 -2.61
N ALA A 301 16.41 18.14 -2.14
CA ALA A 301 15.57 19.16 -1.52
C ALA A 301 16.22 19.78 -0.27
N LYS A 302 16.86 18.95 0.58
CA LYS A 302 17.62 19.43 1.76
C LYS A 302 18.81 20.29 1.35
N TYR A 303 19.52 19.90 0.30
CA TYR A 303 20.63 20.69 -0.25
C TYR A 303 20.13 22.05 -0.74
N GLU A 304 19.03 22.10 -1.49
CA GLU A 304 18.44 23.34 -1.99
C GLU A 304 17.98 24.28 -0.87
N ASP A 305 17.39 23.77 0.22
CA ASP A 305 17.05 24.57 1.41
C ASP A 305 18.30 25.14 2.11
N LEU A 306 19.35 24.34 2.25
CA LEU A 306 20.62 24.82 2.80
C LEU A 306 21.28 25.87 1.92
N ASP A 307 21.26 25.68 0.59
CA ASP A 307 21.80 26.64 -0.37
C ASP A 307 21.03 27.96 -0.32
N TYR A 308 19.70 27.90 -0.18
CA TYR A 308 18.87 29.09 0.05
C TYR A 308 19.26 29.83 1.33
N LYS A 309 19.43 29.12 2.45
CA LYS A 309 19.85 29.72 3.73
C LYS A 309 21.25 30.32 3.65
N LEU A 310 22.16 29.66 2.95
CA LEU A 310 23.51 30.15 2.72
C LEU A 310 23.49 31.44 1.89
N ALA A 311 22.72 31.48 0.80
CA ALA A 311 22.54 32.68 -0.01
C ALA A 311 21.93 33.84 0.80
N GLU A 312 20.97 33.55 1.68
CA GLU A 312 20.38 34.57 2.56
C GLU A 312 21.39 35.10 3.58
N ALA A 313 22.19 34.22 4.21
CA ALA A 313 23.27 34.63 5.10
C ALA A 313 24.32 35.47 4.36
N MET A 314 24.69 35.10 3.13
CA MET A 314 25.60 35.89 2.29
C MET A 314 25.04 37.28 2.01
N LYS A 315 23.74 37.43 1.72
CA LYS A 315 23.10 38.75 1.58
C LYS A 315 23.13 39.57 2.87
N GLN A 316 23.05 38.92 4.03
CA GLN A 316 23.18 39.61 5.31
C GLN A 316 24.62 40.11 5.52
N VAL A 317 25.61 39.28 5.19
CA VAL A 317 27.03 39.66 5.26
C VAL A 317 27.30 40.86 4.35
N THR A 318 26.87 40.85 3.09
CA THR A 318 27.08 42.00 2.19
C THR A 318 26.41 43.27 2.69
N ARG A 319 25.23 43.15 3.33
CA ARG A 319 24.55 44.28 3.97
C ARG A 319 25.33 44.83 5.17
N LEU A 320 25.91 43.95 5.98
CA LEU A 320 26.76 44.34 7.11
C LEU A 320 28.07 44.97 6.63
N ASP A 321 28.70 44.43 5.58
CA ASP A 321 29.90 45.00 4.96
C ASP A 321 29.64 46.42 4.45
N HIS A 322 28.50 46.66 3.80
CA HIS A 322 28.13 48.00 3.35
C HIS A 322 27.97 48.98 4.52
N ARG A 323 27.27 48.56 5.59
CA ARG A 323 27.11 49.38 6.79
C ARG A 323 28.44 49.67 7.49
N LEU A 324 29.33 48.67 7.54
CA LEU A 324 30.66 48.82 8.11
C LEU A 324 31.49 49.79 7.29
N TYR A 325 31.43 49.69 5.96
CA TYR A 325 32.07 50.63 5.04
C TYR A 325 31.59 52.07 5.27
N GLU A 326 30.28 52.31 5.31
CA GLU A 326 29.73 53.64 5.61
C GLU A 326 30.18 54.18 6.97
N ALA A 327 30.22 53.32 8.00
CA ALA A 327 30.67 53.70 9.33
C ALA A 327 32.17 54.08 9.34
N GLN A 328 33.00 53.32 8.61
CA GLN A 328 34.42 53.62 8.44
C GLN A 328 34.62 54.96 7.71
N GLU A 329 33.84 55.23 6.67
CA GLU A 329 33.93 56.50 5.92
C GLU A 329 33.54 57.70 6.80
N LYS A 330 32.46 57.57 7.58
CA LYS A 330 32.07 58.60 8.55
C LYS A 330 33.15 58.81 9.61
N ASN A 331 33.75 57.74 10.12
CA ASN A 331 34.83 57.84 11.11
C ASN A 331 36.05 58.58 10.55
N LYS A 332 36.49 58.22 9.34
CA LYS A 332 37.55 58.95 8.62
C LYS A 332 37.22 60.43 8.44
N LYS A 333 35.98 60.75 8.07
CA LYS A 333 35.53 62.15 7.93
C LYS A 333 35.65 62.91 9.25
N MET A 334 35.17 62.32 10.36
CA MET A 334 35.29 62.93 11.67
C MET A 334 36.75 63.06 12.13
N GLU A 335 37.61 62.08 11.85
CA GLU A 335 39.06 62.19 12.13
C GLU A 335 39.69 63.36 11.37
N VAL A 336 39.33 63.55 10.10
CA VAL A 336 39.78 64.70 9.30
C VAL A 336 39.27 66.00 9.92
N GLU A 337 37.98 66.10 10.26
CA GLU A 337 37.40 67.28 10.91
C GLU A 337 38.09 67.60 12.25
N LEU A 338 38.36 66.58 13.08
CA LEU A 338 39.11 66.72 14.34
C LEU A 338 40.54 67.19 14.11
N SER A 339 41.22 66.66 13.08
CA SER A 339 42.59 67.08 12.75
C SER A 339 42.64 68.53 12.24
N ALA A 340 41.63 68.98 11.49
CA ALA A 340 41.51 70.35 11.03
C ALA A 340 41.32 71.32 12.21
N LEU A 341 40.46 70.96 13.18
CA LEU A 341 40.29 71.73 14.41
C LEU A 341 41.58 71.82 15.24
N LYS A 342 42.34 70.71 15.30
CA LYS A 342 43.62 70.66 16.01
C LYS A 342 44.71 71.52 15.34
N CYS A 343 44.65 71.73 14.03
CA CYS A 343 45.52 72.67 13.31
C CYS A 343 45.09 74.13 13.49
N SER A 344 43.80 74.43 13.69
CA SER A 344 43.35 75.79 14.05
C SER A 344 43.71 76.18 15.49
N ASP A 345 43.86 75.20 16.39
CA ASP A 345 44.44 75.37 17.73
C ASP A 345 45.99 75.43 17.68
N SER A 346 46.54 76.14 16.69
CA SER A 346 47.97 76.44 16.67
C SER A 346 48.30 77.39 17.85
N PRO A 347 49.31 77.09 18.68
CA PRO A 347 49.70 77.91 19.83
C PRO A 347 50.16 79.33 19.45
N GLY A 348 50.28 79.64 18.15
CA GLY A 348 50.61 80.97 17.64
C GLY A 348 49.58 82.05 17.99
N ILE A 349 48.29 81.71 18.15
CA ILE A 349 47.27 82.69 18.54
C ILE A 349 47.45 83.12 20.00
N TYR A 350 47.78 82.17 20.89
CA TYR A 350 48.04 82.47 22.30
C TYR A 350 49.33 83.27 22.51
N LEU A 351 50.34 83.12 21.65
CA LEU A 351 51.56 83.93 21.69
C LEU A 351 51.35 85.39 21.22
N ILE A 352 50.42 85.61 20.29
CA ILE A 352 50.06 86.97 19.84
C ILE A 352 49.30 87.72 20.94
N TRP A 353 48.39 87.05 21.66
CA TRP A 353 47.71 87.63 22.82
C TRP A 353 48.67 87.87 24.00
N PHE A 354 49.61 86.97 24.26
CA PHE A 354 50.63 87.18 25.31
C PHE A 354 51.57 88.37 25.00
N SER A 355 51.93 88.59 23.73
CA SER A 355 52.76 89.74 23.34
C SER A 355 52.01 91.07 23.43
N TYR A 356 50.68 91.07 23.21
CA TYR A 356 49.86 92.27 23.35
C TYR A 356 49.58 92.67 24.80
N PHE A 357 49.58 91.70 25.73
CA PHE A 357 49.30 91.94 27.15
C PHE A 357 50.51 92.45 27.95
N PHE A 358 51.75 92.30 27.44
CA PHE A 358 52.97 92.71 28.14
C PHE A 358 53.56 94.04 27.66
N TYR A 359 52.91 94.73 26.71
CA TYR A 359 53.37 96.02 26.15
C TYR A 359 52.49 97.22 26.51
N TYR A 360 51.60 97.08 27.49
CA TYR A 360 50.86 98.14 28.17
C TYR A 360 51.07 97.97 29.68
#